data_AF-A0ABD2A185-F1
#
_entry.id   AF-A0ABD2A185-F1
#
_cell.length_a   1.000
_cell.length_b   1.000
_cell.length_c   1.000
_cell.angle_alpha   90.00
_cell.angle_beta   90.00
_cell.angle_gamma   90.00
#
_symmetry.space_group_name_H-M   'P 1'
#
loop_
_entity.id
_entity.type
_entity.pdbx_description
1 polymer ?
#
loop_
_entity_poly.entity_id
_entity_poly.type
_entity_poly.pdbx_seq_one_letter_code
_entity_poly.pdbx_strand_id
1 'polypeptide(L)'
;MYKSKPNKKVFLLSSIHNLIEIEKSDKRIPETISFYNSTKFGIDMMNRMARKYSVKSKSYRWSHQLTIEFGTAYQESRRKRKYIKTINKYNIQIHTYEKLVKDNTVHHPWFYNGLRHQ
;
A
#
# COMPACT_ATOMS: atom_id res chain seq x y z
N MET A 1 2.33 7.08 28.82
CA MET A 1 1.50 5.86 28.88
C MET A 1 0.12 6.18 28.34
N TYR A 2 -0.33 5.53 27.26
CA TYR A 2 -1.65 5.80 26.66
C TYR A 2 -2.70 4.79 27.14
N LYS A 3 -3.94 5.25 27.32
CA LYS A 3 -5.09 4.41 27.68
C LYS A 3 -6.26 4.72 26.76
N SER A 4 -6.61 3.78 25.87
CA SER A 4 -7.84 3.86 25.07
C SER A 4 -9.05 3.24 25.79
N LYS A 5 -8.82 2.29 26.71
CA LYS A 5 -9.86 1.64 27.52
C LYS A 5 -9.44 1.68 28.99
N PRO A 6 -10.39 1.74 29.95
CA PRO A 6 -10.06 1.95 31.37
C PRO A 6 -9.05 0.93 31.91
N ASN A 7 -9.18 -0.34 31.49
CA ASN A 7 -8.36 -1.45 31.95
C ASN A 7 -7.27 -1.88 30.95
N LYS A 8 -7.04 -1.11 29.87
CA LYS A 8 -5.99 -1.43 28.88
C LYS A 8 -5.02 -0.27 28.74
N LYS A 9 -3.77 -0.54 29.13
CA LYS A 9 -2.64 0.39 29.00
C LYS A 9 -1.81 -0.02 27.79
N VAL A 10 -1.42 0.96 26.98
CA VAL A 10 -0.52 0.78 25.85
C VAL A 10 0.79 1.48 26.15
N PHE A 11 1.87 0.70 26.10
CA PHE A 11 3.24 1.18 26.18
C PHE A 11 3.85 1.05 24.79
N LEU A 12 4.41 2.15 24.31
CA LEU A 12 5.09 2.22 23.04
C LEU A 12 6.36 3.02 23.26
N LEU A 13 7.49 2.49 22.78
CA LEU A 13 8.78 3.14 22.83
C LEU A 13 9.19 3.49 21.41
N SER A 14 9.59 4.74 21.19
CA SER A 14 10.12 5.21 19.92
C SER A 14 11.38 6.02 20.18
N SER A 15 12.43 5.77 19.41
CA SER A 15 13.65 6.59 19.36
C SER A 15 13.55 7.74 18.35
N ILE A 16 12.48 7.77 17.53
CA ILE A 16 12.26 8.76 16.47
C ILE A 16 11.48 9.97 17.00
N HIS A 17 10.58 9.73 17.96
CA HIS A 17 9.71 10.77 18.51
C HIS A 17 10.32 11.27 19.82
N ASN A 18 10.94 12.45 19.79
CA ASN A 18 11.50 13.11 20.97
C ASN A 18 10.44 13.92 21.74
N LEU A 19 9.38 14.35 21.04
CA LEU A 19 8.25 15.08 21.60
C LEU A 19 6.98 14.25 21.43
N ILE A 20 6.10 14.31 22.43
CA ILE A 20 4.82 13.60 22.42
C ILE A 20 3.76 14.60 21.98
N GLU A 21 3.51 14.67 20.68
CA GLU A 21 2.40 15.43 20.14
C GLU A 21 1.11 14.60 20.21
N ILE A 22 0.00 15.25 20.57
CA ILE A 22 -1.32 14.63 20.62
C ILE A 22 -2.12 15.22 19.47
N GLU A 23 -2.67 14.34 18.62
CA GLU A 23 -3.51 14.77 17.52
C GLU A 23 -4.73 15.55 18.05
N LYS A 24 -5.06 16.67 17.40
CA LYS A 24 -6.23 17.50 17.75
C LYS A 24 -7.57 16.86 17.37
N SER A 25 -7.57 15.60 16.93
CA SER A 25 -8.79 14.85 16.61
C SER A 25 -9.56 14.47 17.87
N ASP A 26 -10.86 14.17 17.74
CA ASP A 26 -11.73 13.78 18.86
C ASP A 26 -11.17 12.61 19.69
N LYS A 27 -10.34 11.77 19.07
CA LYS A 27 -9.77 10.57 19.69
C LYS A 27 -8.51 10.87 20.54
N ARG A 28 -7.94 12.07 20.43
CA ARG A 28 -6.73 12.54 21.15
C ARG A 28 -5.63 11.48 21.21
N ILE A 29 -5.32 10.90 20.05
CA ILE A 29 -4.35 9.82 19.94
C ILE A 29 -2.95 10.45 19.87
N PRO A 30 -1.97 9.98 20.66
CA PRO A 30 -0.58 10.40 20.52
C PRO A 30 -0.06 10.08 19.11
N GLU A 31 0.68 11.01 18.52
CA GLU A 31 1.27 10.86 17.19
C GLU A 31 2.09 9.57 17.08
N THR A 32 2.87 9.23 18.10
CA THR A 32 3.68 8.00 18.14
C THR A 32 2.83 6.72 17.94
N ILE A 33 1.59 6.70 18.43
CA ILE A 33 0.66 5.57 18.25
C ILE A 33 0.08 5.57 16.85
N SER A 34 -0.27 6.74 16.30
CA SER A 34 -0.72 6.86 14.91
C SER A 34 0.36 6.39 13.93
N PHE A 35 1.60 6.84 14.14
CA PHE A 35 2.78 6.45 13.38
C PHE A 35 3.07 4.94 13.49
N TYR A 36 2.96 4.35 14.68
CA TYR A 36 3.10 2.91 14.84
C TYR A 36 2.02 2.13 14.08
N ASN A 37 0.76 2.58 14.16
CA ASN A 37 -0.34 1.89 13.48
C ASN A 37 -0.21 1.96 11.96
N SER A 38 0.28 3.07 11.40
CA SER A 38 0.50 3.19 9.96
C SER A 38 1.61 2.28 9.45
N THR A 39 2.65 2.05 10.26
CA THR A 39 3.82 1.23 9.88
C THR A 39 3.64 -0.26 10.16
N LYS A 40 3.02 -0.63 11.29
CA LYS A 40 2.76 -2.04 11.67
C LYS A 40 1.94 -2.80 10.62
N PHE A 41 1.02 -2.10 9.95
CA PHE A 41 0.08 -2.68 8.99
C PHE A 41 0.77 -3.50 7.88
N GLY A 42 2.01 -3.16 7.50
CA GLY A 42 2.74 -3.89 6.47
C GLY A 42 2.95 -5.38 6.79
N ILE A 43 3.34 -5.70 8.03
CA ILE A 43 3.58 -7.09 8.47
C ILE A 43 2.26 -7.86 8.57
N ASP A 44 1.22 -7.23 9.12
CA ASP A 44 -0.11 -7.85 9.26
C ASP A 44 -0.73 -8.17 7.89
N MET A 45 -0.59 -7.25 6.93
CA MET A 45 -1.02 -7.47 5.56
C MET A 45 -0.23 -8.62 4.92
N MET A 46 1.10 -8.64 5.08
CA MET A 46 1.93 -9.74 4.57
C MET A 46 1.50 -11.09 5.15
N ASN A 47 1.31 -11.18 6.47
CA ASN A 47 0.87 -12.40 7.14
C ASN A 47 -0.52 -12.85 6.65
N ARG A 48 -1.46 -11.91 6.48
CA ARG A 48 -2.80 -12.21 5.95
C ARG A 48 -2.73 -12.79 4.53
N MET A 49 -1.90 -12.21 3.67
CA MET A 49 -1.73 -12.70 2.28
C MET A 49 -1.04 -14.06 2.26
N ALA A 50 0.04 -14.24 3.04
CA ALA A 50 0.76 -15.51 3.15
C ALA A 50 -0.15 -16.66 3.63
N ARG A 51 -1.12 -16.37 4.51
CA ARG A 51 -2.14 -17.35 4.93
C ARG A 51 -3.19 -17.60 3.85
N LYS A 52 -3.67 -16.55 3.18
CA LYS A 52 -4.72 -16.64 2.16
C LYS A 52 -4.28 -17.43 0.92
N TYR A 53 -3.01 -17.29 0.53
CA TYR A 53 -2.45 -17.90 -0.67
C TYR A 53 -1.47 -19.03 -0.36
N SER A 54 -1.42 -19.49 0.90
CA SER A 54 -0.62 -20.66 1.29
C SER A 54 -1.13 -21.92 0.63
N VAL A 55 -0.21 -22.69 0.04
CA VAL A 55 -0.42 -24.08 -0.38
C VAL A 55 0.22 -25.08 0.59
N LYS A 56 0.45 -24.65 1.83
CA LYS A 56 1.02 -25.48 2.90
C LYS A 56 0.15 -26.72 3.10
N SER A 57 0.74 -27.89 2.97
CA SER A 57 0.12 -29.16 3.33
C SER A 57 0.61 -29.63 4.69
N LYS A 58 -0.17 -30.48 5.36
CA LYS A 58 0.26 -31.07 6.65
C LYS A 58 1.52 -31.91 6.42
N SER A 59 2.62 -31.51 7.05
CA SER A 59 3.90 -32.23 7.00
C SER A 59 4.52 -32.26 8.40
N TYR A 60 5.10 -33.39 8.78
CA TYR A 60 5.82 -33.56 10.05
C TYR A 60 7.28 -33.11 9.98
N ARG A 61 7.73 -32.61 8.82
CA ARG A 61 9.11 -32.20 8.57
C ARG A 61 9.15 -30.68 8.43
N TRP A 62 9.71 -30.00 9.43
CA TRP A 62 9.83 -28.53 9.45
C TRP A 62 10.56 -27.97 8.22
N SER A 63 11.54 -28.71 7.70
CA SER A 63 12.29 -28.32 6.51
C SER A 63 11.41 -28.25 5.27
N HIS A 64 10.50 -29.22 5.10
CA HIS A 64 9.54 -29.23 3.99
C HIS A 64 8.60 -28.02 4.09
N GLN A 65 8.14 -27.72 5.30
CA GLN A 65 7.26 -26.59 5.58
C GLN A 65 7.90 -25.25 5.18
N LEU A 66 9.17 -25.05 5.54
CA LEU A 66 9.93 -23.86 5.14
C LEU A 66 10.12 -23.78 3.62
N THR A 67 10.43 -24.89 2.96
CA THR A 67 10.60 -24.92 1.50
C THR A 67 9.33 -24.46 0.76
N ILE A 68 8.15 -24.88 1.22
CA ILE A 68 6.88 -24.42 0.65
C ILE A 68 6.67 -22.92 0.90
N GLU A 69 7.01 -22.43 2.10
CA GLU A 69 6.89 -21.01 2.48
C GLU A 69 7.76 -20.10 1.61
N PHE A 70 9.04 -20.43 1.48
CA PHE A 70 9.94 -19.65 0.63
C PHE A 70 9.55 -19.75 -0.85
N GLY A 71 9.13 -20.93 -1.32
CA GLY A 71 8.68 -21.13 -2.70
C GLY A 71 7.44 -20.29 -3.05
N THR A 72 6.45 -20.27 -2.17
CA THR A 72 5.22 -19.47 -2.35
C THR A 72 5.50 -17.97 -2.33
N ALA A 73 6.26 -17.48 -1.35
CA ALA A 73 6.66 -16.08 -1.25
C ALA A 73 7.46 -15.60 -2.48
N TYR A 74 8.34 -16.45 -3.01
CA TYR A 74 9.09 -16.16 -4.23
C TYR A 74 8.18 -16.05 -5.46
N GLN A 75 7.26 -17.00 -5.64
CA GLN A 75 6.30 -17.00 -6.75
C GLN A 75 5.37 -15.78 -6.71
N GLU A 76 4.87 -15.40 -5.53
CA GLU A 76 4.08 -14.18 -5.33
C GLU A 76 4.86 -12.92 -5.65
N SER A 77 6.11 -12.83 -5.18
CA SER A 77 7.00 -11.70 -5.48
C SER A 77 7.22 -11.55 -6.98
N ARG A 78 7.40 -12.67 -7.70
CA ARG A 78 7.53 -12.67 -9.17
C ARG A 78 6.25 -12.21 -9.86
N ARG A 79 5.08 -12.69 -9.44
CA ARG A 79 3.77 -12.28 -9.98
C ARG A 79 3.51 -10.79 -9.75
N LYS A 80 3.77 -10.29 -8.54
CA LYS A 80 3.62 -8.88 -8.18
C LYS A 80 4.54 -7.98 -9.00
N ARG A 81 5.81 -8.36 -9.17
CA ARG A 81 6.75 -7.63 -10.05
C ARG A 81 6.24 -7.57 -11.49
N LYS A 82 5.70 -8.67 -12.02
CA LYS A 82 5.14 -8.71 -13.38
C LYS A 82 3.92 -7.77 -13.50
N TYR A 83 3.00 -7.82 -12.54
CA TYR A 83 1.82 -6.96 -12.51
C TYR A 83 2.17 -5.46 -12.42
N ILE A 84 3.11 -5.09 -11.53
CA ILE A 84 3.58 -3.71 -11.38
C ILE A 84 4.22 -3.20 -12.67
N LYS A 85 5.03 -4.02 -13.34
CA LYS A 85 5.62 -3.66 -14.65
C LYS A 85 4.53 -3.38 -15.69
N THR A 86 3.47 -4.20 -15.72
CA THR A 86 2.34 -4.01 -16.62
C THR A 86 1.60 -2.70 -16.33
N ILE A 87 1.29 -2.41 -15.06
CA ILE A 87 0.64 -1.14 -14.67
C ILE A 87 1.50 0.06 -15.08
N ASN A 88 2.78 0.03 -14.73
CA ASN A 88 3.68 1.15 -15.02
C ASN A 88 3.79 1.40 -16.52
N LYS A 89 3.80 0.33 -17.34
CA LYS A 89 3.76 0.45 -18.80
C LYS A 89 2.51 1.20 -19.27
N TYR A 90 1.32 0.82 -18.79
CA TYR A 90 0.08 1.50 -19.17
C TYR A 90 0.03 2.95 -18.69
N ASN A 91 0.50 3.23 -17.46
CA ASN A 91 0.54 4.60 -16.94
C ASN A 91 1.45 5.50 -17.78
N ILE A 92 2.61 4.99 -18.21
CA ILE A 92 3.50 5.71 -19.12
C ILE A 92 2.80 5.99 -20.46
N GLN A 93 2.11 5.00 -21.02
CA GLN A 93 1.37 5.18 -22.28
C GLN A 93 0.29 6.26 -22.13
N ILE A 94 -0.56 6.17 -21.11
CA ILE A 94 -1.62 7.16 -20.84
C ILE A 94 -1.03 8.56 -20.70
N HIS A 95 0.02 8.72 -19.89
CA HIS A 95 0.67 10.02 -19.70
C HIS A 95 1.25 10.59 -21.01
N THR A 96 1.78 9.71 -21.87
CA THR A 96 2.29 10.10 -23.19
C THR A 96 1.16 10.58 -24.11
N TYR A 97 0.01 9.88 -24.12
CA TYR A 97 -1.17 10.29 -24.87
C TYR A 97 -1.73 11.62 -24.37
N GLU A 98 -1.89 11.80 -23.06
CA GLU A 98 -2.38 13.06 -22.49
C GLU A 98 -1.49 14.26 -22.84
N LYS A 99 -0.17 14.05 -22.86
CA LYS A 99 0.80 15.07 -23.26
C LYS A 99 0.63 15.45 -24.74
N LEU A 100 0.54 14.47 -25.64
CA LEU A 100 0.31 14.69 -27.08
C LEU A 100 -1.02 15.40 -27.37
N VAL A 101 -2.08 15.08 -26.63
CA VAL A 101 -3.38 15.75 -26.78
C VAL A 101 -3.29 17.20 -26.34
N LYS A 102 -2.68 17.48 -25.18
CA LYS A 102 -2.50 18.86 -24.68
C LYS A 102 -1.71 19.71 -25.67
N ASP A 103 -0.58 19.20 -26.16
CA ASP A 103 0.26 19.93 -27.11
C ASP A 103 -0.50 20.25 -28.43
N ASN A 104 -1.33 19.32 -28.94
CA ASN A 104 -2.13 19.55 -30.15
C ASN A 104 -3.36 20.47 -29.94
N THR A 105 -4.00 20.42 -28.77
CA THR A 105 -5.16 21.29 -28.47
C THR A 105 -4.79 22.77 -28.31
N VAL A 106 -3.54 23.05 -27.91
CA VAL A 106 -3.00 24.41 -27.82
C VAL A 106 -2.79 25.03 -29.22
N HIS A 107 -2.58 24.20 -30.25
CA HIS A 107 -2.34 24.67 -31.62
C HIS A 107 -3.61 24.85 -32.47
N HIS A 108 -4.77 24.33 -32.07
CA HIS A 108 -6.05 24.56 -32.78
C HIS A 108 -7.26 24.78 -31.84
N PRO A 109 -7.44 26.01 -31.31
CA PRO A 109 -8.60 26.36 -30.47
C PRO A 109 -9.96 26.30 -31.18
N TRP A 110 -9.97 26.25 -32.52
CA TRP A 110 -11.18 26.43 -33.33
C TRP A 110 -11.98 25.14 -33.57
N PHE A 111 -11.43 23.97 -33.25
CA PHE A 111 -12.08 22.69 -33.59
C PHE A 111 -13.21 22.26 -32.63
N TYR A 112 -13.21 22.74 -31.38
CA TYR A 112 -14.19 22.32 -30.36
C TYR A 112 -15.47 23.18 -30.29
N ASN A 113 -15.54 24.31 -31.01
CA ASN A 113 -16.69 25.22 -30.96
C ASN A 113 -17.77 24.92 -32.01
N GLY A 114 -17.58 23.94 -32.90
CA GLY A 114 -18.52 23.62 -33.99
C GLY A 114 -19.55 22.51 -33.69
N LEU A 115 -19.43 21.78 -32.58
CA LEU A 115 -20.27 20.61 -32.28
C LEU A 115 -21.36 20.87 -31.22
N ARG A 116 -21.62 22.13 -30.87
CA ARG A 116 -22.64 22.50 -29.86
C ARG A 116 -23.85 23.27 -30.40
N HIS A 117 -23.99 23.38 -31.73
CA HIS A 117 -25.13 23.99 -32.39
C HIS A 117 -25.59 23.14 -33.59
N GLN A 118 -26.19 21.99 -33.30
CA GLN A 118 -27.22 21.36 -34.14
C GLN A 118 -28.23 20.68 -33.22
#